data_AF-A0A252CAM7-F1
#
_entry.id   AF-A0A252CAM7-F1
#
_cell.length_a   1.000
_cell.length_b   1.000
_cell.length_c   1.000
_cell.angle_alpha   90.00
_cell.angle_beta   90.00
_cell.angle_gamma   90.00
#
_symmetry.space_group_name_H-M   'P 1'
#
loop_
_entity.id
_entity.type
_entity.pdbx_description
1 polymer ?
#
loop_
_entity_poly.entity_id
_entity_poly.type
_entity_poly.pdbx_seq_one_letter_code
_entity_poly.pdbx_strand_id
1 'polypeptide(L)'
;DAWTAEDNFDSALDKDGNAVDFSQVSVDASKVDTSKAGTYDVTYTYDGVTSTAKVTVKDKQTAVNVHDSTLYVGDAWTAEDNFD
;
A
#
# COMPACT_ATOMS: atom_id res chain seq x y z
N ASP A 1 6.21 0.29 -4.78
CA ASP A 1 6.54 -0.09 -3.41
C ASP A 1 6.17 -1.50 -3.09
N ALA A 2 7.01 -2.14 -2.28
CA ALA A 2 6.70 -3.38 -1.60
C ALA A 2 6.48 -3.02 -0.13
N TRP A 3 5.28 -3.31 0.38
CA TRP A 3 4.95 -3.16 1.79
C TRP A 3 5.63 -4.24 2.63
N THR A 4 6.00 -3.92 3.86
CA THR A 4 6.46 -4.85 4.88
C THR A 4 5.69 -4.64 6.19
N ALA A 5 5.63 -5.66 7.04
CA ALA A 5 4.92 -5.53 8.31
C ALA A 5 5.53 -4.50 9.27
N GLU A 6 6.79 -4.13 9.09
CA GLU A 6 7.44 -3.08 9.88
C GLU A 6 6.86 -1.69 9.57
N ASP A 7 6.32 -1.47 8.36
CA ASP A 7 5.62 -0.22 7.98
C ASP A 7 4.39 0.07 8.86
N ASN A 8 3.88 -0.95 9.55
CA ASN A 8 2.71 -0.91 10.42
C ASN A 8 3.08 -0.98 11.92
N PHE A 9 4.36 -1.05 12.27
CA PHE A 9 4.83 -1.17 13.64
C PHE A 9 5.30 0.18 14.21
N ASP A 10 4.57 0.72 15.19
CA ASP A 10 4.95 1.97 15.85
C ASP A 10 5.95 1.76 16.99
N SER A 11 5.64 0.84 17.92
CA SER A 11 6.51 0.45 19.03
C SER A 11 5.93 -0.75 19.80
N ALA A 12 6.76 -1.36 20.64
CA ALA A 12 6.34 -2.26 21.71
C ALA A 12 7.16 -1.96 22.97
N LEU A 13 6.58 -2.20 24.14
CA LEU A 13 7.24 -2.05 25.44
C LEU A 13 7.21 -3.39 26.18
N ASP A 14 8.27 -3.68 26.92
CA ASP A 14 8.29 -4.81 27.85
C ASP A 14 7.54 -4.48 29.15
N LYS A 15 7.45 -5.48 30.05
CA LYS A 15 6.81 -5.35 31.36
C LYS A 15 7.43 -4.27 32.27
N ASP A 16 8.67 -3.87 32.02
CA ASP A 16 9.40 -2.85 32.78
C ASP A 16 9.31 -1.47 32.10
N GLY A 17 8.67 -1.39 30.92
CA GLY A 17 8.47 -0.18 30.14
C GLY A 17 9.61 0.15 29.19
N ASN A 18 10.56 -0.77 28.95
CA ASN A 18 11.63 -0.56 27.98
C ASN A 18 11.15 -0.84 26.56
N ALA A 19 11.73 -0.15 25.58
CA ALA A 19 11.44 -0.39 24.18
C ALA A 19 11.88 -1.79 23.75
N VAL A 20 11.02 -2.44 22.96
CA VAL A 20 11.24 -3.75 22.35
C VAL A 20 11.54 -3.55 20.87
N ASP A 21 12.59 -4.22 20.40
CA ASP A 21 12.97 -4.20 18.98
C ASP A 21 11.98 -5.02 18.13
N PHE A 22 11.69 -4.56 16.92
CA PHE A 22 10.75 -5.23 16.01
C PHE A 22 11.11 -6.70 15.74
N SER A 23 12.41 -7.05 15.72
CA SER A 23 12.88 -8.42 15.50
C SER A 23 12.44 -9.41 16.60
N GLN A 24 12.02 -8.90 17.77
CA GLN A 24 11.51 -9.72 18.87
C GLN A 24 9.99 -9.90 18.82
N VAL A 25 9.29 -9.22 17.91
CA VAL A 25 7.84 -9.28 17.75
C VAL A 25 7.48 -10.36 16.74
N SER A 26 6.58 -11.26 17.14
CA SER A 26 6.02 -12.24 16.21
C SER A 26 4.91 -11.58 15.38
N VAL A 27 4.99 -11.74 14.06
CA VAL A 27 4.04 -11.12 13.12
C VAL A 27 3.30 -12.20 12.34
N ASP A 28 1.97 -12.16 12.39
CA ASP A 28 1.10 -12.87 11.45
C ASP A 28 0.52 -11.88 10.44
N ALA A 29 1.13 -11.87 9.25
CA ALA A 29 0.66 -11.16 8.06
C ALA A 29 0.21 -12.13 6.95
N SER A 30 -0.04 -13.41 7.29
CA SER A 30 -0.27 -14.49 6.32
C SER A 30 -1.45 -14.25 5.36
N LYS A 31 -2.39 -13.38 5.76
CA LYS A 31 -3.57 -13.02 4.98
C LYS A 31 -3.38 -11.81 4.08
N VAL A 32 -2.29 -11.04 4.24
CA VAL A 32 -2.08 -9.81 3.47
C VAL A 32 -1.73 -10.18 2.03
N ASP A 33 -2.56 -9.68 1.10
CA ASP A 33 -2.34 -9.79 -0.34
C ASP A 33 -2.25 -8.39 -0.94
N THR A 34 -1.03 -7.93 -1.22
CA THR A 34 -0.78 -6.60 -1.78
C THR A 34 -1.08 -6.50 -3.28
N SER A 35 -1.44 -7.61 -3.92
CA SER A 35 -1.85 -7.65 -5.33
C SER A 35 -3.35 -7.43 -5.52
N LYS A 36 -4.13 -7.47 -4.43
CA LYS A 36 -5.60 -7.41 -4.48
C LYS A 36 -6.12 -6.31 -3.57
N ALA A 37 -7.04 -5.49 -4.10
CA ALA A 37 -7.72 -4.49 -3.28
C ALA A 37 -8.56 -5.16 -2.18
N GLY A 38 -8.47 -4.59 -0.98
CA GLY A 38 -9.08 -5.16 0.21
C GLY A 38 -8.50 -4.58 1.50
N THR A 39 -9.07 -5.02 2.61
CA THR A 39 -8.55 -4.72 3.95
C THR A 39 -8.13 -6.01 4.61
N TYR A 40 -6.90 -6.04 5.09
CA TYR A 40 -6.25 -7.21 5.67
C TYR A 40 -5.78 -6.88 7.08
N ASP A 41 -6.00 -7.81 8.01
CA ASP A 41 -5.51 -7.68 9.38
C ASP A 41 -4.09 -8.25 9.49
N VAL A 42 -3.23 -7.56 10.24
CA VAL A 42 -1.89 -8.00 10.62
C VAL A 42 -1.81 -8.05 12.14
N THR A 43 -1.42 -9.18 12.70
CA THR A 43 -1.35 -9.36 14.16
C THR A 43 0.11 -9.36 14.62
N TYR A 44 0.41 -8.51 15.59
CA TYR A 44 1.71 -8.38 16.25
C TYR A 44 1.59 -8.96 17.64
N THR A 45 2.53 -9.81 18.03
CA THR A 45 2.55 -10.48 19.32
C THR A 45 3.91 -10.34 19.99
N TYR A 46 3.91 -9.87 21.23
CA TYR A 46 5.09 -9.87 22.09
C TYR A 46 4.70 -10.28 23.51
N ASP A 47 5.45 -11.23 24.10
CA ASP A 47 5.21 -11.77 25.44
C ASP A 47 3.73 -12.17 25.70
N GLY A 48 3.07 -12.74 24.69
CA GLY A 48 1.66 -13.16 24.75
C GLY A 48 0.62 -12.05 24.60
N VAL A 49 1.04 -10.77 24.58
CA VAL A 49 0.17 -9.62 24.29
C VAL A 49 0.04 -9.44 22.79
N THR A 50 -1.18 -9.20 22.31
CA THR A 50 -1.47 -9.06 20.87
C THR A 50 -2.04 -7.68 20.55
N SER A 51 -1.68 -7.16 19.38
CA SER A 51 -2.29 -5.98 18.78
C SER A 51 -2.47 -6.21 17.28
N THR A 52 -3.54 -5.66 16.70
CA THR A 52 -3.87 -5.86 15.28
C THR A 52 -3.89 -4.53 14.54
N ALA A 53 -3.13 -4.45 13.45
CA ALA A 53 -3.18 -3.34 12.50
C ALA A 53 -3.97 -3.73 11.25
N LYS A 54 -4.49 -2.72 10.54
CA LYS A 54 -5.21 -2.90 9.27
C LYS A 54 -4.39 -2.37 8.10
N VAL A 55 -4.14 -3.21 7.11
CA VAL A 55 -3.56 -2.82 5.81
C VAL A 55 -4.69 -2.68 4.81
N THR A 56 -4.83 -1.51 4.19
CA THR A 56 -5.83 -1.27 3.14
C THR A 56 -5.14 -1.13 1.79
N VAL A 57 -5.34 -2.12 0.93
CA VAL A 57 -4.87 -2.12 -0.45
C VAL A 57 -5.98 -1.53 -1.32
N LYS A 58 -5.64 -0.50 -2.10
CA LYS A 58 -6.58 0.18 -3.01
C LYS A 58 -6.18 -0.07 -4.46
N ASP A 59 -7.18 -0.18 -5.33
CA ASP A 59 -6.95 -0.25 -6.77
C ASP A 59 -6.25 1.02 -7.26
N LYS A 60 -5.31 0.83 -8.19
CA LYS A 60 -4.68 1.94 -8.90
C LYS A 60 -5.66 2.45 -9.95
N GLN A 61 -6.20 3.64 -9.71
CA GLN A 61 -7.09 4.34 -10.65
C GLN A 61 -6.34 5.26 -11.61
N THR A 62 -5.00 5.27 -11.55
CA THR A 62 -4.17 6.08 -12.45
C THR A 62 -4.38 5.61 -13.88
N ALA A 63 -4.91 6.49 -14.72
CA ALA A 63 -5.14 6.27 -16.14
C ALA A 63 -4.63 7.47 -16.93
N VAL A 64 -4.21 7.23 -18.17
CA VAL A 64 -3.98 8.26 -19.19
C VAL A 64 -5.01 7.98 -20.28
N ASN A 65 -5.97 8.88 -20.44
CA ASN A 65 -7.07 8.74 -21.40
C ASN A 65 -6.78 9.63 -22.60
N VAL A 66 -6.72 9.02 -23.78
CA VAL A 66 -6.46 9.69 -25.04
C VAL A 66 -7.37 9.13 -26.12
N HIS A 67 -7.63 9.93 -27.13
CA HIS A 67 -8.41 9.56 -28.30
C HIS A 67 -7.60 9.67 -29.60
N ASP A 68 -8.08 9.04 -30.66
CA ASP A 68 -7.47 9.10 -31.99
C ASP A 68 -7.87 10.40 -32.71
N SER A 69 -6.91 11.02 -33.41
CA SER A 69 -7.15 12.21 -34.24
C SER A 69 -6.97 11.87 -35.71
N THR A 70 -7.84 12.42 -36.56
CA THR A 70 -7.68 12.40 -38.03
C THR A 70 -7.47 13.82 -38.52
N LEU A 71 -6.34 14.06 -39.20
CA LEU A 71 -5.93 15.38 -39.68
C LEU A 71 -5.76 15.39 -41.19
N TYR A 72 -6.03 16.53 -41.81
CA TYR A 72 -5.74 16.80 -43.21
C TYR A 72 -4.41 17.55 -43.35
N VAL A 73 -3.83 17.51 -44.55
CA VAL A 73 -2.53 18.16 -44.82
C VAL A 73 -2.66 19.67 -44.59
N GLY A 74 -1.86 20.19 -43.66
CA GLY A 74 -1.82 21.61 -43.30
C GLY A 74 -2.56 21.96 -42.02
N ASP A 75 -3.26 21.01 -41.39
CA ASP A 75 -3.93 21.24 -40.10
C ASP A 75 -2.90 21.55 -39.00
N ALA A 76 -3.22 22.53 -38.16
CA ALA A 76 -2.50 22.78 -36.92
C ALA A 76 -3.01 21.79 -35.86
N TRP A 77 -2.08 21.13 -35.19
CA TRP A 77 -2.37 20.13 -34.18
C TRP A 77 -1.33 20.17 -33.06
N THR A 78 -1.75 19.93 -31.82
CA THR A 78 -0.86 19.71 -30.68
C THR A 78 -1.22 18.44 -29.92
N ALA A 79 -0.27 17.89 -29.16
CA ALA A 79 -0.50 16.67 -28.41
C ALA A 79 -1.65 16.79 -27.40
N GLU A 80 -1.92 18.00 -26.89
CA GLU A 80 -3.06 18.27 -26.01
C GLU A 80 -4.41 17.95 -26.68
N ASP A 81 -4.51 18.09 -28.01
CA ASP A 81 -5.74 17.81 -28.75
C ASP A 81 -6.18 16.35 -28.68
N ASN A 82 -5.31 15.43 -28.23
CA ASN A 82 -5.62 14.00 -28.12
C ASN A 82 -5.95 13.54 -26.70
N PHE A 83 -5.96 14.41 -25.69
CA PHE A 83 -6.30 14.04 -24.31
C PHE A 83 -7.80 14.21 -24.05
N ASP A 84 -8.39 13.27 -23.30
CA ASP A 84 -9.79 13.30 -22.83
C ASP A 84 -9.98 14.04 -21.49
#